data_AF-R5EK25-F1
#
_entry.id   AF-R5EK25-F1
#
_cell.length_a   1.000
_cell.length_b   1.000
_cell.length_c   1.000
_cell.angle_alpha   90.00
_cell.angle_beta   90.00
_cell.angle_gamma   90.00
#
_symmetry.space_group_name_H-M   'P 1'
#
loop_
_entity.id
_entity.type
_entity.pdbx_description
1 polymer ?
#
loop_
_entity_poly.entity_id
_entity_poly.type
_entity_poly.pdbx_seq_one_letter_code
_entity_poly.pdbx_strand_id
1 'polypeptide(L)'
;MKRWIKYTSFLFIVTILFALQTLDVNAQTIVPASGDQSGKTDYKNIMGALDNDGDVVLEDGATYYLKATLWLENNSSITATGATIISKSGAFRNRPSKGNYQSVKNVSVEGGTWKYIDKDGFKKSFIQFSHGQNITLKNLTVYSNYQGHGIELVACKNVLVDNCVLKGVGKTKKNSVEEQLQIDIATPRTAPTVGQYSKKLVKGQTCQNITVQNCVITGSRGICANYASKEKQFQKYFHKNIVLKNNTITGMTGEAVALFNVIGATIEDNTIVTKSSRTSSAYSVGLHIAMFGKAPSSMKKAVYTVRNNMIKGGRQGFYVFSHSSSKFGKVVAEKNMCYAKKGKKNAIKVTPYCVKKKKLSKNKSYKW
;
A
#
# COMPACT_ATOMS: atom_id res chain seq x y z
N MET A 1 -11.40 51.28 -66.40
CA MET A 1 -11.34 52.14 -65.21
C MET A 1 -12.66 52.02 -64.46
N LYS A 2 -12.64 51.85 -63.13
CA LYS A 2 -13.76 51.61 -62.18
C LYS A 2 -14.11 50.13 -61.95
N ARG A 3 -14.38 49.67 -60.73
CA ARG A 3 -13.87 49.91 -59.36
C ARG A 3 -14.50 48.77 -58.56
N TRP A 4 -13.68 48.03 -57.82
CA TRP A 4 -14.13 46.91 -56.98
C TRP A 4 -14.97 47.42 -55.80
N ILE A 5 -16.07 46.72 -55.48
CA ILE A 5 -16.77 46.85 -54.20
C ILE A 5 -16.66 45.47 -53.52
N LYS A 6 -15.90 45.43 -52.41
CA LYS A 6 -15.85 44.29 -51.50
C LYS A 6 -16.95 44.47 -50.46
N TYR A 7 -17.90 43.54 -50.41
CA TYR A 7 -18.82 43.41 -49.28
C TYR A 7 -18.08 42.72 -48.13
N THR A 8 -18.04 43.36 -46.96
CA THR A 8 -17.61 42.76 -45.71
C THR A 8 -18.83 42.62 -44.82
N SER A 9 -19.30 41.38 -44.64
CA SER A 9 -20.36 41.06 -43.69
C SER A 9 -19.74 40.97 -42.29
N PHE A 10 -20.21 41.81 -41.37
CA PHE A 10 -19.83 41.76 -39.96
C PHE A 10 -20.75 40.78 -39.23
N LEU A 11 -20.22 39.64 -38.79
CA LEU A 11 -20.94 38.68 -37.95
C LEU A 11 -20.68 39.06 -36.49
N PHE A 12 -21.72 39.49 -35.78
CA PHE A 12 -21.65 39.81 -34.35
C PHE A 12 -21.75 38.51 -33.54
N ILE A 13 -20.62 38.02 -33.01
CA ILE A 13 -20.61 36.88 -32.07
C ILE A 13 -20.73 37.46 -30.66
N VAL A 14 -21.93 37.37 -30.08
CA VAL A 14 -22.14 37.61 -28.65
C VAL A 14 -21.58 36.40 -27.89
N THR A 15 -20.46 36.58 -27.21
CA THR A 15 -19.86 35.55 -26.36
C THR A 15 -20.41 35.74 -24.95
N ILE A 16 -21.38 34.91 -24.56
CA ILE A 16 -21.85 34.89 -23.17
C ILE A 16 -20.81 34.12 -22.35
N LEU A 17 -19.93 34.83 -21.65
CA LEU A 17 -19.10 34.26 -20.61
C LEU A 17 -19.99 33.90 -19.41
N PHE A 18 -20.33 32.62 -19.27
CA PHE A 18 -20.70 32.10 -17.96
C PHE A 18 -19.43 32.05 -17.10
N ALA A 19 -19.33 32.98 -16.15
CA ALA A 19 -18.39 32.82 -15.05
C ALA A 19 -18.83 31.59 -14.25
N LEU A 20 -18.11 30.47 -14.40
CA LEU A 20 -18.17 29.40 -13.41
C LEU A 20 -17.55 29.96 -12.12
N GLN A 21 -18.41 30.46 -11.24
CA GLN A 21 -18.05 30.57 -9.83
C GLN A 21 -17.89 29.15 -9.31
N THR A 22 -16.65 28.74 -9.07
CA THR A 22 -16.39 27.61 -8.19
C THR A 22 -16.88 28.03 -6.81
N LEU A 23 -17.99 27.46 -6.36
CA LEU A 23 -18.35 27.52 -4.95
C LEU A 23 -17.25 26.77 -4.22
N ASP A 24 -16.39 27.50 -3.51
CA ASP A 24 -15.53 26.92 -2.48
C ASP A 24 -16.44 26.46 -1.34
N VAL A 25 -16.99 25.25 -1.49
CA VAL A 25 -17.65 24.57 -0.39
C VAL A 25 -16.52 24.17 0.55
N ASN A 26 -16.33 24.94 1.62
CA ASN A 26 -15.40 24.54 2.67
C ASN A 26 -15.90 23.23 3.26
N ALA A 27 -15.07 22.19 3.20
CA ALA A 27 -15.32 20.88 3.79
C ALA A 27 -15.93 21.01 5.19
N GLN A 28 -16.99 20.25 5.46
CA GLN A 28 -17.64 20.31 6.77
C GLN A 28 -16.66 19.88 7.87
N THR A 29 -16.40 20.78 8.83
CA THR A 29 -15.67 20.44 10.05
C THR A 29 -16.63 19.77 11.03
N ILE A 30 -16.32 18.54 11.43
CA ILE A 30 -17.15 17.74 12.33
C ILE A 30 -16.62 17.86 13.74
N VAL A 31 -17.44 18.38 14.66
CA VAL A 31 -17.16 18.38 16.10
C VAL A 31 -17.43 16.98 16.68
N PRO A 32 -16.57 16.42 17.56
CA PRO A 32 -16.82 15.13 18.17
C PRO A 32 -18.07 15.17 19.07
N ALA A 33 -18.84 14.09 19.08
CA ALA A 33 -19.96 13.93 19.97
C ALA A 33 -19.46 13.72 21.41
N SER A 34 -19.51 14.79 22.22
CA SER A 34 -19.03 14.78 23.61
C SER A 34 -19.61 13.61 24.41
N GLY A 35 -18.72 12.80 24.99
CA GLY A 35 -19.08 11.64 25.81
C GLY A 35 -19.64 10.42 25.04
N ASP A 36 -19.84 10.48 23.72
CA ASP A 36 -20.38 9.34 22.94
C ASP A 36 -19.30 8.31 22.57
N GLN A 37 -18.98 7.43 23.51
CA GLN A 37 -18.14 6.27 23.21
C GLN A 37 -18.90 5.14 22.49
N SER A 38 -20.22 5.26 22.28
CA SER A 38 -20.97 4.31 21.45
C SER A 38 -20.49 4.39 20.00
N GLY A 39 -20.06 5.59 19.58
CA GLY A 39 -19.59 5.92 18.25
C GLY A 39 -20.70 5.98 17.21
N LYS A 40 -21.96 6.10 17.65
CA LYS A 40 -23.13 6.19 16.76
C LYS A 40 -23.22 7.56 16.12
N THR A 41 -22.99 8.62 16.90
CA THR A 41 -23.17 10.01 16.47
C THR A 41 -22.03 10.43 15.57
N ASP A 42 -20.78 10.27 16.01
CA ASP A 42 -19.59 10.57 15.20
C ASP A 42 -19.62 9.85 13.85
N TYR A 43 -19.89 8.54 13.85
CA TYR A 43 -20.02 7.77 12.61
C TYR A 43 -21.10 8.35 11.69
N LYS A 44 -22.27 8.70 12.22
CA LYS A 44 -23.36 9.27 11.43
C LYS A 44 -22.95 10.61 10.83
N ASN A 45 -22.33 11.49 11.61
CA ASN A 45 -21.94 12.83 11.17
C ASN A 45 -20.84 12.77 10.12
N ILE A 46 -19.80 11.96 10.34
CA ILE A 46 -18.69 11.79 9.39
C ILE A 46 -19.18 11.15 8.09
N MET A 47 -19.98 10.08 8.16
CA MET A 47 -20.54 9.48 6.94
C MET A 47 -21.50 10.43 6.23
N GLY A 48 -22.29 11.22 6.97
CA GLY A 48 -23.18 12.22 6.38
C GLY A 48 -22.41 13.27 5.56
N ALA A 49 -21.31 13.80 6.09
CA ALA A 49 -20.43 14.72 5.35
C ALA A 49 -19.82 14.05 4.11
N LEU A 50 -19.28 12.83 4.26
CA LEU A 50 -18.73 12.08 3.14
C LEU A 50 -19.76 11.74 2.06
N ASP A 51 -21.00 11.46 2.44
CA ASP A 51 -22.08 11.11 1.50
C ASP A 51 -22.63 12.35 0.77
N ASN A 52 -22.62 13.53 1.42
CA ASN A 52 -23.13 14.78 0.84
C ASN A 52 -22.08 15.53 0.02
N ASP A 53 -20.89 15.74 0.59
CA ASP A 53 -19.88 16.64 0.07
C ASP A 53 -18.68 15.89 -0.53
N GLY A 54 -18.51 14.62 -0.12
CA GLY A 54 -17.34 13.82 -0.48
C GLY A 54 -16.10 14.18 0.35
N ASP A 55 -16.13 15.21 1.18
CA ASP A 55 -15.02 15.61 2.03
C ASP A 55 -15.44 15.80 3.48
N VAL A 56 -14.48 15.66 4.39
CA VAL A 56 -14.71 15.87 5.82
C VAL A 56 -13.43 16.31 6.50
N VAL A 57 -13.56 17.26 7.42
CA VAL A 57 -12.48 17.70 8.31
C VAL A 57 -12.83 17.31 9.74
N LEU A 58 -11.90 16.68 10.43
CA LEU A 58 -12.00 16.39 11.87
C LEU A 58 -11.15 17.40 12.64
N GLU A 59 -11.66 17.87 13.77
CA GLU A 59 -11.01 18.87 14.60
C GLU A 59 -9.67 18.37 15.16
N ASP A 60 -8.67 19.26 15.17
CA ASP A 60 -7.38 19.00 15.79
C ASP A 60 -7.55 18.76 17.30
N GLY A 61 -6.81 17.79 17.84
CA GLY A 61 -6.88 17.38 19.25
C GLY A 61 -8.15 16.62 19.67
N ALA A 62 -9.17 16.54 18.82
CA ALA A 62 -10.43 15.86 19.13
C ALA A 62 -10.30 14.33 19.08
N THR A 63 -11.20 13.64 19.80
CA THR A 63 -11.32 12.18 19.76
C THR A 63 -12.71 11.77 19.28
N TYR A 64 -12.75 10.91 18.26
CA TYR A 64 -13.96 10.37 17.66
C TYR A 64 -14.06 8.86 17.87
N TYR A 65 -15.27 8.37 18.11
CA TYR A 65 -15.56 6.94 18.19
C TYR A 65 -16.37 6.47 17.00
N LEU A 66 -15.97 5.38 16.35
CA LEU A 66 -16.70 4.84 15.21
C LEU A 66 -17.36 3.51 15.57
N LYS A 67 -18.70 3.46 15.52
CA LYS A 67 -19.45 2.20 15.69
C LYS A 67 -19.18 1.19 14.57
N ALA A 68 -18.81 1.67 13.38
CA ALA A 68 -18.67 0.89 12.16
C ALA A 68 -17.58 1.49 11.26
N THR A 69 -17.24 0.78 10.19
CA THR A 69 -16.18 1.17 9.25
C THR A 69 -16.68 2.30 8.36
N LEU A 70 -15.87 3.35 8.17
CA LEU A 70 -16.20 4.40 7.20
C LEU A 70 -16.10 3.84 5.77
N TRP A 71 -17.09 4.14 4.94
CA TRP A 71 -17.14 3.68 3.56
C TRP A 71 -16.77 4.83 2.63
N LEU A 72 -15.61 4.74 1.99
CA LEU A 72 -15.13 5.77 1.08
C LEU A 72 -15.55 5.43 -0.35
N GLU A 73 -16.10 6.42 -1.02
CA GLU A 73 -16.59 6.36 -2.40
C GLU A 73 -15.66 7.18 -3.32
N ASN A 74 -16.08 7.41 -4.57
CA ASN A 74 -15.27 8.21 -5.50
C ASN A 74 -15.13 9.64 -4.99
N ASN A 75 -13.94 10.22 -5.15
CA ASN A 75 -13.60 11.58 -4.74
C ASN A 75 -13.68 11.83 -3.23
N SER A 76 -13.71 10.77 -2.40
CA SER A 76 -13.76 10.95 -0.96
C SER A 76 -12.46 11.51 -0.38
N SER A 77 -12.54 12.50 0.52
CA SER A 77 -11.40 13.00 1.28
C SER A 77 -11.68 13.09 2.78
N ILE A 78 -10.68 12.74 3.60
CA ILE A 78 -10.72 12.92 5.06
C ILE A 78 -9.47 13.68 5.48
N THR A 79 -9.64 14.82 6.13
CA THR A 79 -8.57 15.53 6.85
C THR A 79 -8.77 15.34 8.35
N ALA A 80 -7.83 14.68 9.00
CA ALA A 80 -7.89 14.29 10.40
C ALA A 80 -6.62 14.66 11.17
N THR A 81 -5.85 15.65 10.68
CA THR A 81 -4.61 16.10 11.33
C THR A 81 -4.86 16.42 12.80
N GLY A 82 -4.10 15.77 13.68
CA GLY A 82 -4.22 15.91 15.14
C GLY A 82 -5.36 15.15 15.81
N ALA A 83 -6.39 14.73 15.06
CA ALA A 83 -7.50 13.96 15.61
C ALA A 83 -7.11 12.52 16.00
N THR A 84 -7.79 11.96 17.00
CA THR A 84 -7.74 10.53 17.33
C THR A 84 -9.06 9.85 16.98
N ILE A 85 -9.01 8.75 16.24
CA ILE A 85 -10.18 7.98 15.80
C ILE A 85 -10.10 6.58 16.40
N ILE A 86 -11.11 6.21 17.19
CA ILE A 86 -11.21 4.92 17.87
C ILE A 86 -12.35 4.12 17.24
N SER A 87 -12.01 3.12 16.43
CA SER A 87 -12.97 2.29 15.70
C SER A 87 -13.31 1.00 16.45
N LYS A 88 -14.59 0.61 16.40
CA LYS A 88 -15.07 -0.71 16.86
C LYS A 88 -15.07 -1.78 15.77
N SER A 89 -14.64 -1.43 14.57
CA SER A 89 -14.43 -2.32 13.42
C SER A 89 -13.17 -1.90 12.65
N GLY A 90 -13.10 -2.18 11.34
CA GLY A 90 -12.14 -1.49 10.46
C GLY A 90 -12.30 0.02 10.54
N ALA A 91 -11.23 0.75 10.21
CA ALA A 91 -11.21 2.21 10.17
C ALA A 91 -12.00 2.73 8.95
N PHE A 92 -11.47 2.49 7.75
CA PHE A 92 -12.10 2.91 6.50
C PHE A 92 -11.76 1.98 5.32
N ARG A 93 -12.67 1.89 4.36
CA ARG A 93 -12.53 1.10 3.12
C ARG A 93 -13.54 1.49 2.05
N ASN A 94 -13.38 1.01 0.81
CA ASN A 94 -14.43 1.11 -0.21
C ASN A 94 -15.31 -0.15 -0.26
N ARG A 95 -16.51 -0.02 -0.84
CA ARG A 95 -17.33 -1.19 -1.23
C ARG A 95 -16.89 -1.68 -2.62
N PRO A 96 -16.42 -2.93 -2.77
CA PRO A 96 -16.04 -3.48 -4.05
C PRO A 96 -17.26 -3.63 -4.98
N SER A 97 -17.34 -2.84 -6.04
CA SER A 97 -18.46 -2.81 -7.00
C SER A 97 -18.03 -3.17 -8.42
N LYS A 98 -16.79 -2.82 -8.82
CA LYS A 98 -16.29 -3.06 -10.18
C LYS A 98 -14.81 -3.43 -10.20
N GLY A 99 -14.46 -4.43 -11.01
CA GLY A 99 -13.10 -4.92 -11.14
C GLY A 99 -12.17 -3.95 -11.89
N ASN A 100 -10.92 -4.35 -12.07
CA ASN A 100 -9.93 -3.65 -12.90
C ASN A 100 -9.74 -2.16 -12.53
N TYR A 101 -9.60 -1.86 -11.24
CA TYR A 101 -9.34 -0.52 -10.71
C TYR A 101 -10.49 0.48 -10.90
N GLN A 102 -11.74 -0.01 -11.00
CA GLN A 102 -12.91 0.84 -11.27
C GLN A 102 -13.91 0.92 -10.12
N SER A 103 -13.58 0.37 -8.94
CA SER A 103 -14.49 0.36 -7.81
C SER A 103 -14.52 1.66 -7.03
N VAL A 104 -13.36 2.31 -6.89
CA VAL A 104 -13.23 3.60 -6.20
C VAL A 104 -12.08 4.40 -6.82
N LYS A 105 -12.21 5.73 -6.90
CA LYS A 105 -11.22 6.62 -7.52
C LYS A 105 -11.03 7.89 -6.72
N ASN A 106 -9.81 8.41 -6.74
CA ASN A 106 -9.47 9.74 -6.21
C ASN A 106 -9.80 9.87 -4.71
N VAL A 107 -9.28 8.96 -3.90
CA VAL A 107 -9.49 8.99 -2.44
C VAL A 107 -8.27 9.56 -1.76
N SER A 108 -8.47 10.44 -0.78
CA SER A 108 -7.40 10.92 0.08
C SER A 108 -7.75 10.82 1.56
N VAL A 109 -6.80 10.40 2.38
CA VAL A 109 -6.91 10.47 3.84
C VAL A 109 -5.61 11.05 4.36
N GLU A 110 -5.71 12.17 5.05
CA GLU A 110 -4.60 12.91 5.61
C GLU A 110 -4.73 13.01 7.14
N GLY A 111 -3.68 12.62 7.85
CA GLY A 111 -3.60 12.79 9.29
C GLY A 111 -4.38 11.75 10.11
N GLY A 112 -4.37 11.99 11.41
CA GLY A 112 -5.15 11.21 12.36
C GLY A 112 -4.41 10.04 12.97
N THR A 113 -4.75 9.77 14.23
CA THR A 113 -4.37 8.57 14.94
C THR A 113 -5.51 7.57 14.93
N TRP A 114 -5.38 6.53 14.12
CA TRP A 114 -6.38 5.50 13.90
C TRP A 114 -6.10 4.28 14.79
N LYS A 115 -7.03 3.99 15.70
CA LYS A 115 -6.93 2.92 16.70
C LYS A 115 -8.16 2.02 16.64
N TYR A 116 -7.96 0.74 16.87
CA TYR A 116 -9.06 -0.14 17.26
C TYR A 116 -9.34 0.02 18.76
N ILE A 117 -10.60 -0.11 19.16
CA ILE A 117 -11.02 0.09 20.56
C ILE A 117 -10.30 -0.86 21.55
N ASP A 118 -9.98 -2.07 21.12
CA ASP A 118 -9.15 -2.98 21.89
C ASP A 118 -7.66 -2.69 21.66
N LYS A 119 -6.90 -2.61 22.76
CA LYS A 119 -5.44 -2.38 22.77
C LYS A 119 -4.65 -3.39 21.94
N ASP A 120 -5.17 -4.59 21.72
CA ASP A 120 -4.53 -5.62 20.92
C ASP A 120 -4.70 -5.36 19.41
N GLY A 121 -5.58 -4.42 19.01
CA GLY A 121 -5.78 -4.06 17.60
C GLY A 121 -6.76 -4.94 16.84
N PHE A 122 -7.19 -4.49 15.67
CA PHE A 122 -8.10 -5.23 14.81
C PHE A 122 -7.38 -6.40 14.11
N LYS A 123 -7.91 -7.62 14.23
CA LYS A 123 -7.31 -8.87 13.70
C LYS A 123 -7.61 -9.16 12.22
N LYS A 124 -8.27 -8.24 11.53
CA LYS A 124 -8.50 -8.28 10.06
C LYS A 124 -7.80 -7.07 9.44
N SER A 125 -8.11 -6.75 8.19
CA SER A 125 -7.67 -5.52 7.55
C SER A 125 -8.32 -4.32 8.21
N PHE A 126 -7.53 -3.44 8.81
CA PHE A 126 -8.01 -2.25 9.50
C PHE A 126 -8.37 -1.15 8.50
N ILE A 127 -7.47 -0.88 7.55
CA ILE A 127 -7.73 -0.10 6.34
C ILE A 127 -7.66 -1.04 5.13
N GLN A 128 -8.63 -0.97 4.22
CA GLN A 128 -8.65 -1.79 3.02
C GLN A 128 -9.12 -1.01 1.79
N PHE A 129 -8.44 -1.14 0.67
CA PHE A 129 -8.96 -0.70 -0.63
C PHE A 129 -8.94 -1.86 -1.61
N SER A 130 -9.96 -1.94 -2.44
CA SER A 130 -10.16 -3.04 -3.39
C SER A 130 -10.61 -2.51 -4.73
N HIS A 131 -9.87 -2.87 -5.79
CA HIS A 131 -10.10 -2.35 -7.15
C HIS A 131 -10.18 -0.82 -7.21
N GLY A 132 -9.41 -0.14 -6.38
CA GLY A 132 -9.34 1.32 -6.37
C GLY A 132 -8.23 1.87 -7.27
N GLN A 133 -8.32 3.15 -7.61
CA GLN A 133 -7.19 3.89 -8.18
C GLN A 133 -7.06 5.32 -7.68
N ASN A 134 -5.84 5.86 -7.75
CA ASN A 134 -5.51 7.22 -7.31
C ASN A 134 -5.89 7.42 -5.83
N ILE A 135 -5.21 6.66 -4.96
CA ILE A 135 -5.45 6.69 -3.51
C ILE A 135 -4.22 7.29 -2.83
N THR A 136 -4.44 8.26 -1.95
CA THR A 136 -3.38 8.91 -1.16
C THR A 136 -3.67 8.73 0.32
N LEU A 137 -2.72 8.15 1.04
CA LEU A 137 -2.73 8.00 2.50
C LEU A 137 -1.51 8.73 3.05
N LYS A 138 -1.74 9.83 3.77
CA LYS A 138 -0.68 10.74 4.23
C LYS A 138 -0.75 10.98 5.72
N ASN A 139 0.39 11.06 6.38
CA ASN A 139 0.50 11.52 7.77
C ASN A 139 -0.34 10.69 8.78
N LEU A 140 -0.65 9.43 8.45
CA LEU A 140 -1.49 8.57 9.30
C LEU A 140 -0.64 7.93 10.40
N THR A 141 -1.17 7.86 11.62
CA THR A 141 -0.68 6.92 12.63
C THR A 141 -1.70 5.80 12.83
N VAL A 142 -1.34 4.57 12.48
CA VAL A 142 -2.26 3.43 12.47
C VAL A 142 -1.79 2.35 13.44
N TYR A 143 -2.62 2.04 14.43
CA TYR A 143 -2.41 0.94 15.37
C TYR A 143 -3.28 -0.27 14.96
N SER A 144 -2.64 -1.36 14.52
CA SER A 144 -3.35 -2.58 14.10
C SER A 144 -2.70 -3.84 14.67
N ASN A 145 -3.43 -4.94 14.74
CA ASN A 145 -2.92 -6.17 15.35
C ASN A 145 -1.77 -6.78 14.51
N TYR A 146 -0.80 -7.42 15.16
CA TYR A 146 0.26 -8.20 14.48
C TYR A 146 -0.24 -9.35 13.60
N GLN A 147 -1.48 -9.81 13.77
CA GLN A 147 -2.14 -10.89 13.04
C GLN A 147 -3.24 -10.38 12.10
N GLY A 148 -3.36 -9.06 11.92
CA GLY A 148 -4.22 -8.45 10.91
C GLY A 148 -3.38 -7.65 9.91
N HIS A 149 -4.05 -6.80 9.12
CA HIS A 149 -3.40 -5.90 8.19
C HIS A 149 -3.67 -4.46 8.60
N GLY A 150 -2.63 -3.65 8.76
CA GLY A 150 -2.82 -2.21 8.99
C GLY A 150 -3.43 -1.56 7.76
N ILE A 151 -2.83 -1.81 6.60
CA ILE A 151 -3.32 -1.42 5.28
C ILE A 151 -3.29 -2.64 4.36
N GLU A 152 -4.41 -2.93 3.69
CA GLU A 152 -4.49 -3.94 2.63
C GLU A 152 -4.95 -3.29 1.32
N LEU A 153 -4.15 -3.47 0.28
CA LEU A 153 -4.42 -2.98 -1.08
C LEU A 153 -4.68 -4.19 -1.98
N VAL A 154 -5.93 -4.44 -2.33
CA VAL A 154 -6.33 -5.55 -3.19
C VAL A 154 -6.56 -5.04 -4.61
N ALA A 155 -5.72 -5.44 -5.56
CA ALA A 155 -5.84 -5.03 -6.96
C ALA A 155 -6.03 -3.51 -7.16
N CYS A 156 -5.23 -2.68 -6.48
CA CYS A 156 -5.27 -1.22 -6.57
C CYS A 156 -4.23 -0.66 -7.54
N LYS A 157 -4.47 0.55 -8.07
CA LYS A 157 -3.54 1.22 -9.01
C LYS A 157 -3.26 2.66 -8.60
N ASN A 158 -2.01 3.11 -8.72
CA ASN A 158 -1.60 4.48 -8.37
C ASN A 158 -1.96 4.80 -6.91
N VAL A 159 -1.26 4.16 -5.98
CA VAL A 159 -1.43 4.38 -4.54
C VAL A 159 -0.17 5.01 -3.97
N LEU A 160 -0.34 6.07 -3.19
CA LEU A 160 0.70 6.71 -2.39
C LEU A 160 0.41 6.50 -0.91
N VAL A 161 1.34 5.88 -0.19
CA VAL A 161 1.38 5.84 1.27
C VAL A 161 2.61 6.64 1.70
N ASP A 162 2.42 7.80 2.32
CA ASP A 162 3.48 8.76 2.57
C ASP A 162 3.45 9.28 4.00
N ASN A 163 4.62 9.30 4.64
CA ASN A 163 4.80 9.80 6.00
C ASN A 163 3.85 9.16 7.03
N CYS A 164 3.59 7.86 6.88
CA CYS A 164 2.70 7.11 7.76
C CYS A 164 3.48 6.27 8.78
N VAL A 165 2.92 6.14 9.98
CA VAL A 165 3.37 5.21 11.02
C VAL A 165 2.38 4.05 11.10
N LEU A 166 2.80 2.84 10.73
CA LEU A 166 2.00 1.63 10.89
C LEU A 166 2.59 0.77 11.99
N LYS A 167 1.90 0.69 13.13
CA LYS A 167 2.39 0.02 14.34
C LYS A 167 1.56 -1.21 14.67
N GLY A 168 2.20 -2.38 14.57
CA GLY A 168 1.71 -3.63 15.11
C GLY A 168 1.54 -3.54 16.64
N VAL A 169 0.34 -3.87 17.13
CA VAL A 169 -0.01 -3.96 18.55
C VAL A 169 -0.55 -5.36 18.92
N GLY A 170 -0.71 -5.60 20.22
CA GLY A 170 -1.07 -6.91 20.76
C GLY A 170 0.07 -7.92 20.71
N LYS A 171 -0.26 -9.20 20.88
CA LYS A 171 0.72 -10.30 20.88
C LYS A 171 1.06 -10.76 19.46
N THR A 172 2.35 -10.82 19.14
CA THR A 172 2.84 -11.46 17.91
C THR A 172 2.90 -12.98 18.10
N LYS A 173 2.33 -13.78 17.19
CA LYS A 173 2.56 -15.24 17.20
C LYS A 173 3.98 -15.53 16.70
N LYS A 174 4.69 -16.46 17.35
CA LYS A 174 6.12 -16.79 17.10
C LYS A 174 6.52 -16.92 15.63
N ASN A 175 5.65 -17.50 14.80
CA ASN A 175 5.90 -17.75 13.38
C ASN A 175 4.91 -17.01 12.47
N SER A 176 4.27 -15.95 12.97
CA SER A 176 3.32 -15.17 12.17
C SER A 176 4.02 -14.57 10.96
N VAL A 177 3.27 -14.57 9.87
CA VAL A 177 3.69 -14.10 8.56
C VAL A 177 2.70 -13.07 8.01
N GLU A 178 1.75 -12.60 8.82
CA GLU A 178 0.80 -11.55 8.43
C GLU A 178 1.52 -10.22 8.19
N GLU A 179 0.99 -9.43 7.27
CA GLU A 179 1.59 -8.18 6.82
C GLU A 179 0.96 -6.94 7.43
N GLN A 180 1.79 -6.01 7.91
CA GLN A 180 1.30 -4.71 8.33
C GLN A 180 0.80 -3.87 7.15
N LEU A 181 1.51 -3.92 6.01
CA LEU A 181 1.05 -3.38 4.73
C LEU A 181 1.07 -4.50 3.69
N GLN A 182 -0.11 -4.91 3.25
CA GLN A 182 -0.28 -5.95 2.25
C GLN A 182 -0.67 -5.34 0.90
N ILE A 183 0.09 -5.71 -0.14
CA ILE A 183 -0.19 -5.39 -1.54
C ILE A 183 -0.63 -6.71 -2.17
N ASP A 184 -1.93 -6.92 -2.26
CA ASP A 184 -2.52 -8.23 -2.52
C ASP A 184 -3.10 -8.39 -3.93
N ILE A 185 -3.14 -9.64 -4.36
CA ILE A 185 -3.79 -10.09 -5.59
C ILE A 185 -5.26 -10.39 -5.28
N ALA A 186 -6.18 -10.02 -6.18
CA ALA A 186 -7.59 -10.34 -6.02
C ALA A 186 -7.88 -11.79 -6.44
N THR A 187 -7.76 -12.75 -5.52
CA THR A 187 -8.20 -14.14 -5.75
C THR A 187 -9.16 -14.61 -4.65
N PRO A 188 -9.92 -15.70 -4.88
CA PRO A 188 -10.85 -16.22 -3.88
C PRO A 188 -10.18 -16.57 -2.54
N ARG A 189 -8.90 -16.96 -2.54
CA ARG A 189 -8.20 -17.34 -1.30
C ARG A 189 -7.48 -16.19 -0.61
N THR A 190 -6.93 -15.23 -1.34
CA THR A 190 -6.18 -14.11 -0.75
C THR A 190 -7.11 -12.96 -0.38
N ALA A 191 -8.14 -12.70 -1.19
CA ALA A 191 -9.13 -11.65 -0.97
C ALA A 191 -10.58 -12.19 -0.84
N PRO A 192 -10.86 -13.09 0.12
CA PRO A 192 -12.18 -13.71 0.24
C PRO A 192 -13.30 -12.71 0.53
N THR A 193 -13.01 -11.63 1.29
CA THR A 193 -14.00 -10.58 1.58
C THR A 193 -14.41 -9.81 0.32
N VAL A 194 -13.50 -9.61 -0.64
CA VAL A 194 -13.82 -9.03 -1.94
C VAL A 194 -14.65 -10.02 -2.78
N GLY A 195 -14.33 -11.31 -2.72
CA GLY A 195 -15.07 -12.36 -3.40
C GLY A 195 -16.51 -12.54 -2.93
N GLN A 196 -16.82 -12.16 -1.67
CA GLN A 196 -18.18 -12.15 -1.12
C GLN A 196 -19.08 -11.12 -1.82
N TYR A 197 -18.53 -9.98 -2.29
CA TYR A 197 -19.28 -9.03 -3.10
C TYR A 197 -19.55 -9.58 -4.50
N SER A 198 -18.52 -10.13 -5.15
CA SER A 198 -18.71 -10.80 -6.44
C SER A 198 -17.50 -11.66 -6.83
N LYS A 199 -17.78 -12.88 -7.33
CA LYS A 199 -16.77 -13.77 -7.92
C LYS A 199 -16.08 -13.17 -9.15
N LYS A 200 -16.64 -12.12 -9.78
CA LYS A 200 -16.03 -11.40 -10.91
C LYS A 200 -14.87 -10.49 -10.50
N LEU A 201 -14.78 -10.12 -9.22
CA LEU A 201 -13.74 -9.24 -8.68
C LEU A 201 -12.45 -10.03 -8.34
N VAL A 202 -12.59 -11.31 -8.05
CA VAL A 202 -11.47 -12.18 -7.64
C VAL A 202 -10.94 -13.05 -8.79
N LYS A 203 -10.44 -12.41 -9.87
CA LYS A 203 -9.95 -13.10 -11.08
C LYS A 203 -8.44 -13.01 -11.30
N GLY A 204 -7.68 -12.63 -10.27
CA GLY A 204 -6.22 -12.55 -10.29
C GLY A 204 -5.66 -11.17 -10.64
N GLN A 205 -6.48 -10.12 -10.59
CA GLN A 205 -6.01 -8.74 -10.74
C GLN A 205 -5.00 -8.41 -9.64
N THR A 206 -3.94 -7.69 -10.00
CA THR A 206 -2.81 -7.36 -9.11
C THR A 206 -2.66 -5.86 -8.95
N CYS A 207 -1.96 -5.43 -7.90
CA CYS A 207 -1.65 -4.01 -7.73
C CYS A 207 -0.60 -3.47 -8.71
N GLN A 208 -0.74 -2.19 -9.08
CA GLN A 208 0.18 -1.49 -9.99
C GLN A 208 0.51 -0.07 -9.49
N ASN A 209 1.76 0.36 -9.62
CA ASN A 209 2.20 1.71 -9.25
C ASN A 209 1.88 2.03 -7.78
N ILE A 210 2.51 1.29 -6.87
CA ILE A 210 2.35 1.49 -5.44
C ILE A 210 3.64 2.13 -4.91
N THR A 211 3.50 3.29 -4.28
CA THR A 211 4.62 4.00 -3.65
C THR A 211 4.39 4.05 -2.14
N VAL A 212 5.37 3.56 -1.38
CA VAL A 212 5.43 3.70 0.07
C VAL A 212 6.69 4.47 0.40
N GLN A 213 6.54 5.65 0.99
CA GLN A 213 7.68 6.53 1.27
C GLN A 213 7.59 7.21 2.62
N ASN A 214 8.75 7.53 3.22
CA ASN A 214 8.85 8.24 4.49
C ASN A 214 8.11 7.55 5.66
N CYS A 215 7.83 6.25 5.56
CA CYS A 215 7.00 5.55 6.55
C CYS A 215 7.84 4.83 7.62
N VAL A 216 7.24 4.65 8.79
CA VAL A 216 7.74 3.76 9.85
C VAL A 216 6.74 2.60 10.01
N ILE A 217 7.16 1.38 9.66
CA ILE A 217 6.26 0.23 9.58
C ILE A 217 6.81 -0.90 10.44
N THR A 218 5.99 -1.40 11.37
CA THR A 218 6.31 -2.59 12.19
C THR A 218 5.14 -3.56 12.18
N GLY A 219 5.40 -4.82 11.85
CA GLY A 219 4.40 -5.90 11.89
C GLY A 219 5.04 -7.27 12.03
N SER A 220 4.26 -8.35 11.91
CA SER A 220 4.83 -9.72 11.86
C SER A 220 5.75 -9.84 10.65
N ARG A 221 5.24 -9.46 9.48
CA ARG A 221 5.98 -8.87 8.37
C ARG A 221 5.70 -7.37 8.30
N GLY A 222 6.67 -6.61 7.80
CA GLY A 222 6.47 -5.19 7.51
C GLY A 222 5.59 -4.99 6.28
N ILE A 223 6.16 -5.24 5.09
CA ILE A 223 5.47 -5.11 3.80
C ILE A 223 5.53 -6.42 3.02
N CYS A 224 4.41 -6.86 2.42
CA CYS A 224 4.43 -7.89 1.38
C CYS A 224 3.66 -7.46 0.14
N ALA A 225 4.26 -7.60 -1.04
CA ALA A 225 3.51 -7.84 -2.26
C ALA A 225 3.28 -9.35 -2.38
N ASN A 226 2.03 -9.77 -2.20
CA ASN A 226 1.68 -11.16 -2.01
C ASN A 226 1.43 -11.88 -3.35
N TYR A 227 1.32 -13.20 -3.31
CA TYR A 227 0.97 -14.00 -4.48
C TYR A 227 -0.01 -15.10 -4.09
N ALA A 228 -0.67 -15.69 -5.10
CA ALA A 228 -1.65 -16.75 -4.91
C ALA A 228 -1.00 -18.12 -4.59
N SER A 229 -0.40 -18.23 -3.41
CA SER A 229 0.35 -19.42 -2.97
C SER A 229 -0.46 -20.72 -3.01
N LYS A 230 -1.76 -20.64 -2.72
CA LYS A 230 -2.69 -21.78 -2.66
C LYS A 230 -3.52 -21.98 -3.93
N GLU A 231 -3.32 -21.18 -4.97
CA GLU A 231 -4.11 -21.24 -6.22
C GLU A 231 -3.20 -21.15 -7.45
N LYS A 232 -2.71 -22.32 -7.91
CA LYS A 232 -1.70 -22.43 -8.97
C LYS A 232 -2.06 -21.67 -10.25
N GLN A 233 -3.35 -21.63 -10.63
CA GLN A 233 -3.83 -20.92 -11.81
C GLN A 233 -3.61 -19.41 -11.75
N PHE A 234 -3.49 -18.83 -10.55
CA PHE A 234 -3.27 -17.40 -10.33
C PHE A 234 -1.79 -17.05 -10.07
N GLN A 235 -0.90 -18.03 -9.87
CA GLN A 235 0.53 -17.75 -9.61
C GLN A 235 1.24 -17.04 -10.76
N LYS A 236 0.69 -17.10 -11.98
CA LYS A 236 1.20 -16.40 -13.18
C LYS A 236 0.93 -14.89 -13.20
N TYR A 237 0.14 -14.37 -12.26
CA TYR A 237 -0.14 -12.93 -12.18
C TYR A 237 0.87 -12.22 -11.30
N PHE A 238 1.22 -10.99 -11.71
CA PHE A 238 2.29 -10.21 -11.12
C PHE A 238 1.83 -8.79 -10.82
N HIS A 239 2.22 -8.30 -9.65
CA HIS A 239 2.20 -6.87 -9.33
C HIS A 239 3.19 -6.12 -10.23
N LYS A 240 3.05 -4.80 -10.33
CA LYS A 240 3.93 -4.00 -11.19
C LYS A 240 4.31 -2.69 -10.53
N ASN A 241 5.59 -2.30 -10.66
CA ASN A 241 6.10 -1.00 -10.27
C ASN A 241 5.81 -0.67 -8.80
N ILE A 242 6.53 -1.33 -7.89
CA ILE A 242 6.47 -1.08 -6.45
C ILE A 242 7.67 -0.25 -6.04
N VAL A 243 7.44 0.88 -5.38
CA VAL A 243 8.46 1.83 -4.95
C VAL A 243 8.44 1.91 -3.42
N LEU A 244 9.58 1.65 -2.79
CA LEU A 244 9.82 1.79 -1.36
C LEU A 244 10.98 2.77 -1.17
N LYS A 245 10.71 3.97 -0.65
CA LYS A 245 11.74 5.01 -0.48
C LYS A 245 11.78 5.60 0.92
N ASN A 246 12.97 5.74 1.51
CA ASN A 246 13.14 6.43 2.80
C ASN A 246 12.24 5.88 3.93
N ASN A 247 12.05 4.56 3.99
CA ASN A 247 11.24 3.92 5.03
C ASN A 247 12.09 3.25 6.11
N THR A 248 11.54 3.16 7.32
CA THR A 248 12.01 2.24 8.37
C THR A 248 11.03 1.09 8.50
N ILE A 249 11.41 -0.12 8.10
CA ILE A 249 10.53 -1.28 8.02
C ILE A 249 11.06 -2.41 8.89
N THR A 250 10.24 -2.84 9.86
CA THR A 250 10.57 -3.93 10.79
C THR A 250 9.59 -5.09 10.66
N GLY A 251 10.10 -6.28 10.36
CA GLY A 251 9.37 -7.55 10.49
C GLY A 251 9.72 -8.24 11.80
N MET A 252 8.76 -8.48 12.68
CA MET A 252 9.01 -9.04 14.02
C MET A 252 9.27 -10.54 13.98
N THR A 253 8.53 -11.29 13.14
CA THR A 253 8.58 -12.76 13.09
C THR A 253 8.74 -13.32 11.68
N GLY A 254 8.43 -12.52 10.66
CA GLY A 254 8.57 -12.79 9.23
C GLY A 254 9.60 -11.88 8.55
N GLU A 255 9.62 -11.89 7.22
CA GLU A 255 10.40 -10.94 6.43
C GLU A 255 10.05 -9.48 6.77
N ALA A 256 11.03 -8.58 6.70
CA ALA A 256 10.71 -7.16 6.83
C ALA A 256 10.03 -6.65 5.55
N VAL A 257 10.59 -7.00 4.40
CA VAL A 257 10.00 -6.74 3.08
C VAL A 257 10.02 -8.02 2.24
N ALA A 258 8.86 -8.40 1.73
CA ALA A 258 8.69 -9.47 0.76
C ALA A 258 8.04 -8.93 -0.52
N LEU A 259 8.69 -9.07 -1.66
CA LEU A 259 8.16 -8.66 -2.96
C LEU A 259 8.01 -9.92 -3.81
N PHE A 260 6.83 -10.53 -3.74
CA PHE A 260 6.50 -11.74 -4.48
C PHE A 260 5.78 -11.41 -5.78
N ASN A 261 6.23 -12.02 -6.88
CA ASN A 261 5.67 -11.80 -8.20
C ASN A 261 5.51 -10.31 -8.56
N VAL A 262 6.55 -9.51 -8.40
CA VAL A 262 6.54 -8.08 -8.77
C VAL A 262 7.32 -7.89 -10.07
N ILE A 263 6.79 -7.18 -11.06
CA ILE A 263 7.49 -6.73 -12.28
C ILE A 263 8.04 -5.33 -12.03
N GLY A 264 9.34 -5.27 -11.74
CA GLY A 264 10.07 -4.03 -11.50
C GLY A 264 9.77 -3.40 -10.14
N ALA A 265 10.82 -2.98 -9.45
CA ALA A 265 10.71 -2.33 -8.15
C ALA A 265 11.89 -1.38 -7.89
N THR A 266 11.63 -0.34 -7.11
CA THR A 266 12.65 0.60 -6.64
C THR A 266 12.66 0.58 -5.11
N ILE A 267 13.80 0.25 -4.51
CA ILE A 267 14.00 0.16 -3.07
C ILE A 267 15.21 1.02 -2.74
N GLU A 268 14.99 2.25 -2.30
CA GLU A 268 16.04 3.24 -2.11
C GLU A 268 15.99 3.90 -0.73
N ASP A 269 17.15 4.08 -0.11
CA ASP A 269 17.33 4.82 1.14
C ASP A 269 16.51 4.27 2.33
N ASN A 270 16.22 2.96 2.37
CA ASN A 270 15.44 2.34 3.44
C ASN A 270 16.32 1.70 4.53
N THR A 271 15.78 1.65 5.75
CA THR A 271 16.23 0.76 6.82
C THR A 271 15.25 -0.42 6.94
N ILE A 272 15.72 -1.63 6.59
CA ILE A 272 14.91 -2.85 6.50
C ILE A 272 15.46 -3.88 7.49
N VAL A 273 14.70 -4.27 8.51
CA VAL A 273 15.18 -5.15 9.58
C VAL A 273 14.15 -6.23 9.91
N THR A 274 14.50 -7.50 9.80
CA THR A 274 13.70 -8.58 10.41
C THR A 274 14.28 -8.99 11.76
N LYS A 275 13.48 -8.96 12.81
CA LYS A 275 13.84 -9.47 14.14
C LYS A 275 13.60 -10.97 14.28
N SER A 276 13.07 -11.64 13.24
CA SER A 276 12.83 -13.08 13.25
C SER A 276 14.06 -13.87 13.71
N SER A 277 13.84 -14.85 14.59
CA SER A 277 14.87 -15.77 15.08
C SER A 277 15.10 -16.96 14.15
N ARG A 278 14.31 -17.09 13.08
CA ARG A 278 14.27 -18.25 12.17
C ARG A 278 15.40 -18.22 11.14
N THR A 279 16.65 -18.15 11.57
CA THR A 279 17.84 -17.88 10.72
C THR A 279 18.08 -18.87 9.57
N SER A 280 17.45 -20.04 9.56
CA SER A 280 17.48 -20.99 8.43
C SER A 280 16.30 -20.88 7.46
N SER A 281 15.32 -20.03 7.76
CA SER A 281 14.07 -19.88 6.98
C SER A 281 14.10 -18.66 6.07
N ALA A 282 13.48 -18.76 4.89
CA ALA A 282 13.23 -17.61 4.01
C ALA A 282 12.37 -16.53 4.69
N TYR A 283 11.53 -16.93 5.65
CA TYR A 283 10.74 -16.02 6.48
C TYR A 283 11.55 -15.16 7.46
N SER A 284 12.88 -15.20 7.39
CA SER A 284 13.77 -14.32 8.15
C SER A 284 14.66 -13.49 7.21
N VAL A 285 14.30 -13.35 5.95
CA VAL A 285 15.05 -12.48 5.02
C VAL A 285 14.68 -11.02 5.31
N GLY A 286 15.66 -10.11 5.25
CA GLY A 286 15.39 -8.67 5.38
C GLY A 286 14.57 -8.15 4.20
N LEU A 287 15.17 -8.18 3.00
CA LEU A 287 14.54 -7.86 1.72
C LEU A 287 14.52 -9.11 0.83
N HIS A 288 13.32 -9.67 0.62
CA HIS A 288 13.10 -10.88 -0.16
C HIS A 288 12.37 -10.55 -1.47
N ILE A 289 13.06 -10.65 -2.60
CA ILE A 289 12.45 -10.50 -3.93
C ILE A 289 12.34 -11.90 -4.53
N ALA A 290 11.12 -12.41 -4.67
CA ALA A 290 10.89 -13.76 -5.16
C ALA A 290 9.83 -13.84 -6.25
N MET A 291 9.97 -14.87 -7.08
CA MET A 291 9.03 -15.17 -8.16
C MET A 291 8.60 -16.63 -8.06
N PHE A 292 7.30 -16.88 -8.15
CA PHE A 292 6.70 -18.20 -7.96
C PHE A 292 5.99 -18.73 -9.21
N GLY A 293 5.50 -17.85 -10.10
CA GLY A 293 4.83 -18.26 -11.33
C GLY A 293 5.64 -18.05 -12.60
N LYS A 294 5.10 -18.55 -13.71
CA LYS A 294 5.59 -18.25 -15.08
C LYS A 294 5.38 -16.77 -15.36
N ALA A 295 6.46 -16.03 -15.56
CA ALA A 295 6.41 -14.59 -15.74
C ALA A 295 5.98 -14.18 -17.15
N PRO A 296 5.30 -13.04 -17.31
CA PRO A 296 5.02 -12.47 -18.63
C PRO A 296 6.28 -11.93 -19.31
N SER A 297 6.21 -11.67 -20.62
CA SER A 297 7.33 -11.17 -21.43
C SER A 297 7.91 -9.84 -20.92
N SER A 298 7.09 -9.01 -20.30
CA SER A 298 7.49 -7.74 -19.67
C SER A 298 8.54 -7.92 -18.57
N MET A 299 8.61 -9.08 -17.90
CA MET A 299 9.63 -9.40 -16.91
C MET A 299 11.05 -9.30 -17.48
N LYS A 300 11.23 -9.58 -18.78
CA LYS A 300 12.55 -9.49 -19.45
C LYS A 300 13.12 -8.07 -19.44
N LYS A 301 12.25 -7.05 -19.41
CA LYS A 301 12.60 -5.62 -19.40
C LYS A 301 12.55 -5.01 -17.99
N ALA A 302 12.05 -5.75 -17.00
CA ALA A 302 11.91 -5.26 -15.63
C ALA A 302 13.27 -4.94 -14.99
N VAL A 303 13.34 -3.82 -14.28
CA VAL A 303 14.51 -3.40 -13.51
C VAL A 303 14.14 -3.38 -12.03
N TYR A 304 15.01 -3.97 -11.21
CA TYR A 304 14.95 -3.92 -9.75
C TYR A 304 16.11 -3.06 -9.28
N THR A 305 15.81 -1.86 -8.82
CA THR A 305 16.79 -0.91 -8.29
C THR A 305 16.80 -1.02 -6.77
N VAL A 306 17.96 -1.35 -6.20
CA VAL A 306 18.14 -1.50 -4.75
C VAL A 306 19.34 -0.64 -4.36
N ARG A 307 19.13 0.55 -3.79
CA ARG A 307 20.24 1.49 -3.51
C ARG A 307 20.23 2.08 -2.12
N ASN A 308 21.42 2.28 -1.56
CA ASN A 308 21.63 2.98 -0.30
C ASN A 308 20.80 2.44 0.88
N ASN A 309 20.42 1.16 0.86
CA ASN A 309 19.62 0.59 1.94
C ASN A 309 20.52 0.00 3.04
N MET A 310 20.06 0.09 4.28
CA MET A 310 20.52 -0.80 5.35
C MET A 310 19.55 -1.98 5.46
N ILE A 311 20.04 -3.21 5.28
CA ILE A 311 19.19 -4.41 5.22
C ILE A 311 19.71 -5.48 6.18
N LYS A 312 18.96 -5.79 7.24
CA LYS A 312 19.33 -6.79 8.26
C LYS A 312 18.38 -7.98 8.23
N GLY A 313 18.96 -9.16 8.02
CA GLY A 313 18.24 -10.43 7.87
C GLY A 313 18.72 -11.53 8.82
N GLY A 314 17.85 -12.47 9.15
CA GLY A 314 18.23 -13.75 9.76
C GLY A 314 19.00 -14.63 8.77
N ARG A 315 18.30 -15.17 7.75
CA ARG A 315 18.91 -16.05 6.75
C ARG A 315 19.74 -15.30 5.71
N GLN A 316 19.18 -14.24 5.12
CA GLN A 316 19.88 -13.31 4.23
C GLN A 316 19.42 -11.89 4.50
N GLY A 317 20.31 -10.90 4.32
CA GLY A 317 19.91 -9.50 4.30
C GLY A 317 19.05 -9.24 3.05
N PHE A 318 19.67 -9.35 1.88
CA PHE A 318 19.03 -9.17 0.57
C PHE A 318 19.06 -10.47 -0.24
N TYR A 319 17.89 -10.97 -0.64
CA TYR A 319 17.74 -12.22 -1.39
C TYR A 319 16.88 -12.05 -2.63
N VAL A 320 17.39 -12.51 -3.77
CA VAL A 320 16.65 -12.61 -5.05
C VAL A 320 16.65 -14.06 -5.53
N PHE A 321 15.45 -14.61 -5.73
CA PHE A 321 15.29 -16.00 -6.18
C PHE A 321 14.04 -16.22 -7.03
N SER A 322 14.13 -17.12 -8.01
CA SER A 322 12.98 -17.57 -8.79
C SER A 322 12.71 -19.04 -8.50
N HIS A 323 11.50 -19.34 -8.04
CA HIS A 323 10.94 -20.69 -7.93
C HIS A 323 10.28 -21.16 -9.23
N SER A 324 10.32 -20.34 -10.29
CA SER A 324 9.88 -20.74 -11.63
C SER A 324 11.05 -20.77 -12.62
N SER A 325 10.82 -21.36 -13.80
CA SER A 325 11.80 -21.33 -14.90
C SER A 325 12.02 -19.93 -15.50
N SER A 326 11.24 -18.92 -15.07
CA SER A 326 11.41 -17.55 -15.53
C SER A 326 12.60 -16.87 -14.85
N LYS A 327 13.16 -15.85 -15.51
CA LYS A 327 14.26 -15.04 -14.98
C LYS A 327 13.83 -13.59 -14.83
N PHE A 328 14.26 -12.95 -13.74
CA PHE A 328 14.19 -11.50 -13.58
C PHE A 328 14.98 -10.80 -14.69
N GLY A 329 14.52 -9.61 -15.13
CA GLY A 329 15.19 -8.81 -16.16
C GLY A 329 16.57 -8.31 -15.71
N LYS A 330 16.62 -7.20 -14.98
CA LYS A 330 17.87 -6.61 -14.47
C LYS A 330 17.77 -6.32 -12.98
N VAL A 331 18.75 -6.74 -12.20
CA VAL A 331 18.91 -6.34 -10.79
C VAL A 331 20.10 -5.38 -10.69
N VAL A 332 19.85 -4.16 -10.21
CA VAL A 332 20.87 -3.14 -9.94
C VAL A 332 20.89 -2.90 -8.45
N ALA A 333 21.90 -3.44 -7.76
CA ALA A 333 22.09 -3.24 -6.32
C ALA A 333 23.37 -2.45 -6.09
N GLU A 334 23.26 -1.25 -5.52
CA GLU A 334 24.38 -0.33 -5.36
C GLU A 334 24.42 0.29 -3.96
N LYS A 335 25.61 0.35 -3.34
CA LYS A 335 25.83 1.04 -2.06
C LYS A 335 24.95 0.56 -0.88
N ASN A 336 24.45 -0.68 -0.91
CA ASN A 336 23.67 -1.23 0.21
C ASN A 336 24.59 -1.78 1.31
N MET A 337 24.16 -1.66 2.56
CA MET A 337 24.75 -2.29 3.74
C MET A 337 23.87 -3.46 4.18
N CYS A 338 24.27 -4.67 3.84
CA CYS A 338 23.48 -5.88 4.11
C CYS A 338 24.11 -6.71 5.22
N TYR A 339 23.29 -7.22 6.14
CA TYR A 339 23.68 -8.03 7.29
C TYR A 339 22.89 -9.33 7.30
N ALA A 340 23.54 -10.44 7.69
CA ALA A 340 22.86 -11.71 7.93
C ALA A 340 23.34 -12.36 9.23
N LYS A 341 22.41 -12.78 10.11
CA LYS A 341 22.71 -13.58 11.31
C LYS A 341 23.35 -14.92 10.93
N LYS A 342 22.92 -15.51 9.81
CA LYS A 342 23.52 -16.74 9.24
C LYS A 342 24.97 -16.54 8.74
N GLY A 343 25.50 -15.34 8.81
CA GLY A 343 26.89 -15.02 8.48
C GLY A 343 27.05 -14.19 7.21
N LYS A 344 28.18 -13.48 7.14
CA LYS A 344 28.54 -12.51 6.10
C LYS A 344 28.29 -12.99 4.66
N LYS A 345 28.60 -14.26 4.35
CA LYS A 345 28.40 -14.85 3.02
C LYS A 345 26.94 -14.92 2.56
N ASN A 346 26.00 -14.82 3.51
CA ASN A 346 24.57 -14.84 3.23
C ASN A 346 23.95 -13.44 3.18
N ALA A 347 24.70 -12.37 3.50
CA ALA A 347 24.15 -11.02 3.56
C ALA A 347 23.52 -10.56 2.23
N ILE A 348 24.13 -10.90 1.10
CA ILE A 348 23.62 -10.59 -0.24
C ILE A 348 23.61 -11.86 -1.07
N LYS A 349 22.43 -12.25 -1.57
CA LYS A 349 22.27 -13.41 -2.44
C LYS A 349 21.37 -13.08 -3.63
N VAL A 350 21.98 -12.70 -4.75
CA VAL A 350 21.30 -12.57 -6.04
C VAL A 350 21.62 -13.80 -6.88
N THR A 351 20.64 -14.70 -7.00
CA THR A 351 20.85 -16.04 -7.57
C THR A 351 21.11 -15.96 -9.08
N PRO A 352 22.31 -16.34 -9.58
CA PRO A 352 22.72 -16.05 -10.96
C PRO A 352 21.78 -16.60 -12.04
N TYR A 353 21.33 -17.85 -11.93
CA TYR A 353 20.46 -18.46 -12.93
C TYR A 353 19.02 -17.92 -12.90
N CYS A 354 18.64 -17.16 -11.87
CA CYS A 354 17.32 -16.53 -11.74
C CYS A 354 17.26 -15.12 -12.37
N VAL A 355 18.39 -14.52 -12.78
CA VAL A 355 18.45 -13.12 -13.22
C VAL A 355 19.18 -13.03 -14.56
N LYS A 356 18.66 -12.28 -15.54
CA LYS A 356 19.33 -12.12 -16.84
C LYS A 356 20.55 -11.20 -16.76
N LYS A 357 20.42 -10.07 -16.07
CA LYS A 357 21.51 -9.09 -15.90
C LYS A 357 21.59 -8.66 -14.44
N LYS A 358 22.78 -8.69 -13.83
CA LYS A 358 22.99 -8.14 -12.48
C LYS A 358 24.12 -7.12 -12.50
N LYS A 359 23.93 -6.00 -11.81
CA LYS A 359 24.97 -5.02 -11.48
C LYS A 359 25.00 -4.89 -9.97
N LEU A 360 26.03 -5.46 -9.35
CA LEU A 360 26.26 -5.38 -7.90
C LEU A 360 27.53 -4.54 -7.69
N SER A 361 27.40 -3.31 -7.20
CA SER A 361 28.55 -2.43 -7.02
C SER A 361 28.53 -1.70 -5.67
N LYS A 362 29.69 -1.56 -5.03
CA LYS A 362 29.85 -0.82 -3.76
C LYS A 362 28.95 -1.30 -2.61
N ASN A 363 28.37 -2.51 -2.69
CA ASN A 363 27.60 -3.09 -1.59
C ASN A 363 28.55 -3.66 -0.53
N LYS A 364 28.17 -3.51 0.74
CA LYS A 364 28.91 -4.05 1.88
C LYS A 364 28.10 -5.16 2.53
N SER A 365 28.78 -6.27 2.84
CA SER A 365 28.19 -7.45 3.48
C SER A 365 28.79 -7.64 4.87
N TYR A 366 27.93 -7.87 5.85
CA TYR A 366 28.30 -8.01 7.25
C TYR A 366 27.67 -9.25 7.87
N LYS A 367 28.31 -9.78 8.92
CA LYS A 367 27.63 -10.66 9.88
C LYS A 367 26.76 -9.76 10.77
N TRP A 368 25.54 -10.20 11.06
CA TRP A 368 24.69 -9.55 12.05
C TRP A 368 24.85 -10.22 13.41
#